data_AF-A0A7J7MEM0-F1
#
_entry.id   AF-A0A7J7MEM0-F1
#
_cell.length_a   1.000
_cell.length_b   1.000
_cell.length_c   1.000
_cell.angle_alpha   90.00
_cell.angle_beta   90.00
_cell.angle_gamma   90.00
#
_symmetry.space_group_name_H-M   'P 1'
#
loop_
_entity.id
_entity.type
_entity.pdbx_description
1 polymer ?
#
loop_
_entity_poly.entity_id
_entity_poly.type
_entity_poly.pdbx_seq_one_letter_code
_entity_poly.pdbx_strand_id
1 'polypeptide(L)'
;MHNEDGGRGFHIEGQSTMFGTTLNYICMRLLGEGLEGGEDNACARARKWIRDHGGITLIPSWGKTRLSILGLSEWSGCNPMPLEFWLLPSFTLIHPAKMWKEHLIEPHNEIQWFKYRHVCTKEDLYYPHPLIQNLIWDSQNMFAEPVLTRWPLSKLRHKALKITMKHMHYNDENSRYFTLRCVEKVLRMLACWVEDLKSYAFKKHLARVPNYLWMAEDGMRVQSLGSQMWNTGFSVQALLASNFQEEISHMLKKGYDFIKQSQVSLI
;
A
#
# COMPACT_ATOMS: atom_id res chain seq x y z
N MET A 1 -11.93 -16.85 1.99
CA MET A 1 -12.97 -16.39 2.95
C MET A 1 -13.60 -15.08 2.51
N HIS A 2 -14.90 -14.93 2.76
CA HIS A 2 -15.67 -13.67 2.75
C HIS A 2 -16.53 -13.64 4.03
N ASN A 3 -17.07 -12.48 4.39
CA ASN A 3 -18.01 -12.38 5.50
C ASN A 3 -19.41 -12.85 5.05
N GLU A 4 -20.31 -13.14 6.00
CA GLU A 4 -21.67 -13.64 5.71
C GLU A 4 -22.48 -12.65 4.85
N ASP A 5 -22.33 -11.36 5.14
CA ASP A 5 -22.92 -10.24 4.39
C ASP A 5 -22.45 -10.13 2.91
N GLY A 6 -21.43 -10.91 2.52
CA GLY A 6 -20.85 -10.89 1.18
C GLY A 6 -19.71 -9.89 0.97
N GLY A 7 -19.37 -9.12 1.99
CA GLY A 7 -18.24 -8.20 1.99
C GLY A 7 -16.92 -8.85 2.42
N ARG A 8 -15.86 -8.04 2.47
CA ARG A 8 -14.55 -8.39 3.04
C ARG A 8 -13.95 -7.19 3.77
N GLY A 9 -13.32 -7.45 4.91
CA GLY A 9 -12.66 -6.42 5.70
C GLY A 9 -11.26 -6.04 5.24
N PHE A 10 -10.62 -5.15 6.00
CA PHE A 10 -9.22 -4.75 5.80
C PHE A 10 -8.22 -5.87 6.13
N HIS A 11 -8.62 -6.80 7.01
CA HIS A 11 -7.90 -8.03 7.36
C HIS A 11 -8.91 -9.20 7.47
N ILE A 12 -8.41 -10.44 7.61
CA ILE A 12 -9.23 -11.66 7.54
C ILE A 12 -10.30 -11.78 8.64
N GLU A 13 -10.06 -11.19 9.81
CA GLU A 13 -11.00 -11.10 10.95
C GLU A 13 -11.78 -9.77 10.97
N GLY A 14 -11.61 -8.93 9.94
CA GLY A 14 -12.21 -7.60 9.89
C GLY A 14 -13.66 -7.63 9.42
N GLN A 15 -14.50 -6.79 10.05
CA GLN A 15 -15.81 -6.43 9.51
C GLN A 15 -15.69 -5.93 8.07
N SER A 16 -16.73 -6.13 7.26
CA SER A 16 -16.73 -5.77 5.85
C SER A 16 -16.54 -4.27 5.64
N THR A 17 -15.64 -3.88 4.73
CA THR A 17 -15.39 -2.47 4.41
C THR A 17 -15.45 -2.19 2.91
N MET A 18 -15.58 -0.92 2.52
CA MET A 18 -15.62 -0.53 1.11
C MET A 18 -14.28 -0.77 0.42
N PHE A 19 -13.16 -0.51 1.12
CA PHE A 19 -11.82 -0.82 0.62
C PHE A 19 -11.61 -2.33 0.43
N GLY A 20 -11.88 -3.12 1.46
CA GLY A 20 -11.70 -4.57 1.44
C GLY A 20 -12.57 -5.22 0.37
N THR A 21 -13.87 -4.93 0.36
CA THR A 21 -14.83 -5.51 -0.59
C THR A 21 -14.55 -5.07 -2.02
N THR A 22 -14.31 -3.77 -2.28
CA THR A 22 -14.08 -3.26 -3.65
C THR A 22 -12.79 -3.80 -4.25
N LEU A 23 -11.67 -3.81 -3.50
CA LEU A 23 -10.41 -4.32 -4.03
C LEU A 23 -10.46 -5.83 -4.27
N ASN A 24 -11.06 -6.61 -3.37
CA ASN A 24 -11.23 -8.06 -3.58
C ASN A 24 -12.14 -8.35 -4.79
N TYR A 25 -13.24 -7.61 -4.96
CA TYR A 25 -14.11 -7.72 -6.14
C TYR A 25 -13.34 -7.46 -7.43
N ILE A 26 -12.54 -6.38 -7.48
CA ILE A 26 -11.71 -6.05 -8.63
C ILE A 26 -10.65 -7.13 -8.89
N CYS A 27 -10.02 -7.68 -7.86
CA CYS A 27 -9.08 -8.79 -8.01
C CYS A 27 -9.74 -10.03 -8.63
N MET A 28 -10.92 -10.44 -8.17
CA MET A 28 -11.66 -11.57 -8.78
C MET A 28 -11.98 -11.28 -10.25
N ARG A 29 -12.47 -10.07 -10.56
CA ARG A 29 -12.78 -9.64 -11.94
C ARG A 29 -11.54 -9.57 -12.86
N LEU A 30 -10.36 -9.23 -12.33
CA LEU A 30 -9.08 -9.25 -13.06
C LEU A 30 -8.52 -10.67 -13.24
N LEU A 31 -8.86 -11.61 -12.35
CA LEU A 31 -8.54 -13.04 -12.48
C LEU A 31 -9.48 -13.79 -13.44
N GLY A 32 -10.48 -13.10 -14.02
CA GLY A 32 -11.39 -13.63 -15.03
C GLY A 32 -12.79 -14.01 -14.53
N GLU A 33 -13.07 -13.86 -13.23
CA GLU A 33 -14.37 -14.27 -12.67
C GLU A 33 -15.55 -13.52 -13.27
N GLY A 34 -16.66 -14.23 -13.46
CA GLY A 34 -17.91 -13.70 -14.01
C GLY A 34 -18.56 -12.60 -13.16
N LEU A 35 -19.66 -12.01 -13.65
CA LEU A 35 -20.45 -11.10 -12.81
C LEU A 35 -21.09 -11.86 -11.64
N GLU A 36 -21.64 -13.04 -11.90
CA GLU A 36 -22.09 -13.96 -10.85
C GLU A 36 -21.01 -15.00 -10.50
N GLY A 37 -19.74 -14.65 -10.73
CA GLY A 37 -18.58 -15.53 -10.54
C GLY A 37 -18.11 -15.66 -9.10
N GLY A 38 -17.13 -16.54 -8.92
CA GLY A 38 -16.56 -16.94 -7.64
C GLY A 38 -17.44 -17.89 -6.83
N GLU A 39 -16.80 -18.60 -5.91
CA GLU A 39 -17.43 -19.41 -4.86
C GLU A 39 -18.58 -18.66 -4.17
N ASP A 40 -19.70 -19.34 -3.94
CA ASP A 40 -20.95 -18.78 -3.38
C ASP A 40 -21.43 -17.45 -4.02
N ASN A 41 -21.21 -17.30 -5.33
CA ASN A 41 -21.50 -16.08 -6.11
C ASN A 41 -20.83 -14.84 -5.51
N ALA A 42 -19.59 -14.97 -5.01
CA ALA A 42 -18.85 -13.90 -4.32
C ALA A 42 -18.82 -12.57 -5.10
N CYS A 43 -18.71 -12.59 -6.44
CA CYS A 43 -18.75 -11.37 -7.25
C CYS A 43 -20.12 -10.66 -7.21
N ALA A 44 -21.22 -11.40 -7.15
CA ALA A 44 -22.57 -10.84 -7.06
C ALA A 44 -22.83 -10.26 -5.66
N ARG A 45 -22.49 -11.02 -4.62
CA ARG A 45 -22.64 -10.62 -3.21
C ARG A 45 -21.77 -9.41 -2.87
N ALA A 46 -20.51 -9.37 -3.32
CA ALA A 46 -19.65 -8.20 -3.17
C ALA A 46 -20.20 -6.96 -3.91
N ARG A 47 -20.74 -7.10 -5.13
CA ARG A 47 -21.41 -5.97 -5.81
C ARG A 47 -22.65 -5.48 -5.08
N LYS A 48 -23.48 -6.39 -4.54
CA LYS A 48 -24.65 -6.02 -3.74
C LYS A 48 -24.20 -5.21 -2.52
N TRP A 49 -23.24 -5.75 -1.75
CA TRP A 49 -22.67 -5.09 -0.58
C TRP A 49 -22.15 -3.67 -0.91
N ILE A 50 -21.34 -3.53 -1.97
CA ILE A 50 -20.80 -2.24 -2.41
C ILE A 50 -21.92 -1.24 -2.75
N ARG A 51 -22.98 -1.67 -3.44
CA ARG A 51 -24.10 -0.80 -3.81
C ARG A 51 -24.91 -0.36 -2.59
N ASP A 52 -25.19 -1.28 -1.68
CA ASP A 52 -26.00 -1.03 -0.49
C ASP A 52 -25.31 -0.06 0.48
N HIS A 53 -23.96 -0.10 0.56
CA HIS A 53 -23.14 0.78 1.40
C HIS A 53 -22.67 2.07 0.68
N GLY A 54 -23.47 2.60 -0.25
CA GLY A 54 -23.24 3.91 -0.90
C GLY A 54 -22.26 3.93 -2.08
N GLY A 55 -21.66 2.80 -2.43
CA GLY A 55 -20.83 2.64 -3.62
C GLY A 55 -19.37 3.09 -3.49
N ILE A 56 -18.61 2.84 -4.57
CA ILE A 56 -17.15 3.05 -4.64
C ILE A 56 -16.69 4.51 -4.44
N THR A 57 -17.62 5.47 -4.41
CA THR A 57 -17.35 6.90 -4.18
C THR A 57 -16.82 7.16 -2.76
N LEU A 58 -17.25 6.32 -1.81
CA LEU A 58 -16.90 6.39 -0.38
C LEU A 58 -15.64 5.59 -0.03
N ILE A 59 -14.94 4.99 -0.99
CA ILE A 59 -13.71 4.23 -0.73
C ILE A 59 -12.59 5.17 -0.17
N PRO A 60 -11.76 4.75 0.81
CA PRO A 60 -10.65 5.58 1.32
C PRO A 60 -9.66 6.03 0.23
N SER A 61 -8.85 7.03 0.54
CA SER A 61 -7.88 7.68 -0.38
C SER A 61 -6.91 6.71 -1.08
N TRP A 62 -6.44 5.67 -0.38
CA TRP A 62 -5.65 4.58 -0.97
C TRP A 62 -6.44 3.74 -1.98
N GLY A 63 -7.73 3.54 -1.73
CA GLY A 63 -8.65 2.89 -2.66
C GLY A 63 -8.87 3.74 -3.91
N LYS A 64 -9.16 5.04 -3.75
CA LYS A 64 -9.30 5.98 -4.88
C LYS A 64 -8.03 5.97 -5.76
N THR A 65 -6.85 5.99 -5.13
CA THR A 65 -5.56 5.88 -5.84
C THR A 65 -5.44 4.57 -6.64
N ARG A 66 -5.88 3.43 -6.09
CA ARG A 66 -5.88 2.15 -6.81
C ARG A 66 -6.89 2.13 -7.96
N LEU A 67 -8.08 2.69 -7.78
CA LEU A 67 -9.09 2.80 -8.83
C LEU A 67 -8.61 3.69 -9.99
N SER A 68 -7.96 4.83 -9.71
CA SER A 68 -7.45 5.74 -10.76
C SER A 68 -6.21 5.18 -11.47
N ILE A 69 -5.39 4.34 -10.81
CA ILE A 69 -4.34 3.54 -11.49
C ILE A 69 -4.95 2.54 -12.49
N LEU A 70 -6.13 1.99 -12.19
CA LEU A 70 -6.86 1.06 -13.06
C LEU A 70 -7.79 1.76 -14.07
N GLY A 71 -7.82 3.09 -14.11
CA GLY A 71 -8.73 3.87 -14.98
C GLY A 71 -10.21 3.80 -14.58
N LEU A 72 -10.53 3.30 -13.39
CA LEU A 72 -11.90 3.14 -12.88
C LEU A 72 -12.45 4.40 -12.19
N SER A 73 -11.60 5.37 -11.89
CA SER A 73 -11.96 6.69 -11.36
C SER A 73 -11.03 7.76 -11.90
N GLU A 74 -11.50 9.01 -11.95
CA GLU A 74 -10.63 10.14 -12.28
C GLU A 74 -9.59 10.41 -11.18
N TRP A 75 -8.40 10.84 -11.59
CA TRP A 75 -7.39 11.39 -10.68
C TRP A 75 -7.83 12.67 -9.97
N SER A 76 -8.86 13.36 -10.48
CA SER A 76 -9.49 14.53 -9.84
C SER A 76 -10.02 14.22 -8.43
N GLY A 77 -10.48 12.99 -8.18
CA GLY A 77 -10.99 12.52 -6.88
C GLY A 77 -9.92 12.02 -5.90
N CYS A 78 -8.64 12.00 -6.27
CA CYS A 78 -7.53 11.59 -5.40
C CYS A 78 -6.88 12.80 -4.71
N ASN A 79 -6.44 12.66 -3.46
CA ASN A 79 -5.71 13.72 -2.77
C ASN A 79 -4.41 14.05 -3.51
N PRO A 80 -3.99 15.32 -3.58
CA PRO A 80 -2.77 15.68 -4.27
C PRO A 80 -1.59 15.25 -3.38
N MET A 81 -0.62 14.55 -3.96
CA MET A 81 0.61 14.16 -3.28
C MET A 81 1.78 14.92 -3.92
N PRO A 82 1.98 16.21 -3.55
CA PRO A 82 2.94 17.08 -4.22
C PRO A 82 4.37 16.59 -3.99
N LEU A 83 4.95 15.97 -5.03
CA LEU A 83 6.32 15.48 -5.05
C LEU A 83 7.34 16.61 -4.91
N GLU A 84 6.91 17.86 -5.13
CA GLU A 84 7.67 19.08 -4.88
C GLU A 84 8.18 19.19 -3.42
N PHE A 85 7.58 18.49 -2.46
CA PHE A 85 8.13 18.39 -1.09
C PHE A 85 9.52 17.73 -1.03
N TRP A 86 9.91 16.91 -2.01
CA TRP A 86 11.28 16.39 -2.15
C TRP A 86 12.30 17.43 -2.63
N LEU A 87 11.85 18.65 -2.99
CA LEU A 87 12.72 19.79 -3.30
C LEU A 87 12.95 20.72 -2.10
N LEU A 88 12.23 20.50 -0.98
CA LEU A 88 12.36 21.33 0.22
C LEU A 88 13.67 21.01 0.98
N PRO A 89 14.31 22.00 1.64
CA PRO A 89 15.42 21.74 2.54
C PRO A 89 15.05 20.78 3.68
N SER A 90 15.97 19.89 4.05
CA SER A 90 15.78 18.88 5.10
C SER A 90 15.49 19.45 6.50
N PHE A 91 15.79 20.73 6.75
CA PHE A 91 15.41 21.41 8.00
C PHE A 91 13.90 21.69 8.10
N THR A 92 13.17 21.79 6.98
CA THR A 92 11.72 22.08 6.98
C THR A 92 10.92 20.95 7.66
N LEU A 93 9.76 21.29 8.23
CA LEU A 93 8.92 20.33 8.98
C LEU A 93 8.14 19.38 8.05
N ILE A 94 7.77 19.86 6.86
CA ILE A 94 6.97 19.15 5.83
C ILE A 94 7.87 18.29 4.92
N HIS A 95 9.21 18.30 5.12
CA HIS A 95 10.11 17.42 4.38
C HIS A 95 9.71 15.94 4.60
N PRO A 96 9.59 15.09 3.55
CA PRO A 96 9.05 13.73 3.66
C PRO A 96 9.68 12.84 4.74
N ALA A 97 10.95 13.07 5.08
CA ALA A 97 11.64 12.37 6.17
C ALA A 97 11.11 12.63 7.61
N LYS A 98 10.06 13.47 7.80
CA LYS A 98 9.53 13.85 9.12
C LYS A 98 8.03 13.63 9.34
N MET A 99 7.25 13.29 8.31
CA MET A 99 5.78 13.46 8.32
C MET A 99 4.95 12.35 9.04
N TRP A 100 5.53 11.50 9.88
CA TRP A 100 4.86 10.30 10.41
C TRP A 100 4.06 10.54 11.72
N LYS A 101 3.20 11.57 11.80
CA LYS A 101 2.44 11.89 13.04
C LYS A 101 1.00 12.41 12.85
N GLU A 102 0.09 11.85 13.69
CA GLU A 102 -1.29 12.28 14.03
C GLU A 102 -2.34 12.40 12.89
N HIS A 103 -3.59 12.84 13.23
CA HIS A 103 -4.74 13.38 12.44
C HIS A 103 -6.16 12.78 12.79
N LEU A 104 -7.18 13.62 13.11
CA LEU A 104 -8.67 13.43 13.29
C LEU A 104 -9.40 14.82 13.15
N ILE A 105 -10.68 15.10 12.77
CA ILE A 105 -11.98 14.38 12.62
C ILE A 105 -12.96 15.11 11.61
N GLU A 106 -14.08 14.48 11.19
CA GLU A 106 -15.15 14.91 10.22
C GLU A 106 -15.93 16.23 10.53
N PRO A 107 -16.95 16.72 9.74
CA PRO A 107 -17.48 16.37 8.38
C PRO A 107 -17.46 17.64 7.44
N HIS A 108 -18.34 18.04 6.48
CA HIS A 108 -19.56 17.64 5.70
C HIS A 108 -19.69 18.67 4.50
N ASN A 109 -20.61 18.74 3.51
CA ASN A 109 -21.73 17.94 2.94
C ASN A 109 -22.00 18.33 1.44
N GLU A 110 -23.02 17.70 0.81
CA GLU A 110 -23.63 17.90 -0.54
C GLU A 110 -22.70 17.80 -1.78
N ILE A 111 -23.23 17.15 -2.83
CA ILE A 111 -22.45 16.29 -3.75
C ILE A 111 -21.77 17.05 -4.89
N GLN A 112 -20.43 17.13 -4.87
CA GLN A 112 -19.59 17.50 -6.02
C GLN A 112 -18.27 16.70 -6.00
N TRP A 113 -17.87 16.12 -7.13
CA TRP A 113 -16.80 15.10 -7.20
C TRP A 113 -15.45 15.50 -6.60
N PHE A 114 -15.01 16.75 -6.75
CA PHE A 114 -13.73 17.20 -6.17
C PHE A 114 -13.71 17.11 -4.63
N LYS A 115 -14.86 17.25 -3.96
CA LYS A 115 -15.01 17.17 -2.50
C LYS A 115 -14.79 15.76 -1.95
N TYR A 116 -14.96 14.71 -2.76
CA TYR A 116 -14.91 13.32 -2.29
C TYR A 116 -13.51 12.82 -1.93
N ARG A 117 -12.48 13.60 -2.24
CA ARG A 117 -11.08 13.41 -1.85
C ARG A 117 -10.91 12.90 -0.41
N HIS A 118 -11.49 13.63 0.53
CA HIS A 118 -11.31 13.44 1.97
C HIS A 118 -12.38 12.53 2.62
N VAL A 119 -13.32 12.01 1.83
CA VAL A 119 -14.48 11.22 2.30
C VAL A 119 -14.17 9.72 2.27
N CYS A 120 -14.63 9.01 3.30
CA CYS A 120 -14.43 7.57 3.51
C CYS A 120 -15.69 6.94 4.15
N THR A 121 -15.99 5.67 3.87
CA THR A 121 -16.91 4.83 4.67
C THR A 121 -16.43 4.77 6.12
N LYS A 122 -17.37 4.80 7.08
CA LYS A 122 -17.04 4.84 8.53
C LYS A 122 -16.32 3.57 8.98
N GLU A 123 -16.65 2.46 8.32
CA GLU A 123 -16.12 1.11 8.50
C GLU A 123 -14.65 0.99 8.07
N ASP A 124 -14.17 1.91 7.21
CA ASP A 124 -12.77 2.03 6.80
C ASP A 124 -11.98 3.11 7.58
N LEU A 125 -12.67 3.95 8.37
CA LEU A 125 -12.15 5.25 8.83
C LEU A 125 -11.47 5.19 10.20
N TYR A 126 -10.40 4.41 10.31
CA TYR A 126 -9.60 4.27 11.53
C TYR A 126 -8.99 5.59 12.04
N TYR A 127 -8.54 6.46 11.12
CA TYR A 127 -7.98 7.78 11.42
C TYR A 127 -8.60 8.83 10.49
N PRO A 128 -9.63 9.57 10.93
CA PRO A 128 -10.27 10.63 10.15
C PRO A 128 -9.39 11.91 10.02
N HIS A 129 -9.90 12.97 9.39
CA HIS A 129 -9.08 14.13 8.97
C HIS A 129 -9.52 15.46 9.61
N PRO A 130 -8.62 16.22 10.30
CA PRO A 130 -8.92 17.54 10.85
C PRO A 130 -9.18 18.58 9.77
N LEU A 131 -10.02 19.57 10.10
CA LEU A 131 -10.33 20.71 9.23
C LEU A 131 -9.09 21.45 8.69
N ILE A 132 -8.02 21.57 9.50
CA ILE A 132 -6.76 22.20 9.05
C ILE A 132 -6.08 21.38 7.93
N GLN A 133 -6.11 20.06 8.00
CA GLN A 133 -5.55 19.20 6.95
C GLN A 133 -6.37 19.29 5.65
N ASN A 134 -7.70 19.33 5.77
CA ASN A 134 -8.59 19.51 4.64
C ASN A 134 -8.36 20.88 3.97
N LEU A 135 -8.29 21.98 4.74
CA LEU A 135 -7.95 23.31 4.21
C LEU A 135 -6.57 23.36 3.52
N ILE A 136 -5.58 22.64 4.05
CA ILE A 136 -4.25 22.51 3.43
C ILE A 136 -4.33 21.73 2.11
N TRP A 137 -5.06 20.61 2.06
CA TRP A 137 -5.22 19.82 0.84
C TRP A 137 -6.12 20.49 -0.23
N ASP A 138 -7.19 21.17 0.17
CA ASP A 138 -8.07 21.92 -0.72
C ASP A 138 -7.36 23.16 -1.30
N SER A 139 -6.57 23.88 -0.51
CA SER A 139 -5.75 24.99 -1.02
C SER A 139 -4.61 24.51 -1.92
N GLN A 140 -3.97 23.37 -1.60
CA GLN A 140 -3.03 22.71 -2.52
C GLN A 140 -3.72 22.28 -3.82
N ASN A 141 -4.96 21.78 -3.77
CA ASN A 141 -5.69 21.41 -4.98
C ASN A 141 -6.14 22.62 -5.82
N MET A 142 -6.76 23.61 -5.19
CA MET A 142 -7.40 24.72 -5.90
C MET A 142 -6.38 25.76 -6.39
N PHE A 143 -5.26 25.92 -5.68
CA PHE A 143 -4.20 26.87 -6.07
C PHE A 143 -2.93 26.15 -6.55
N ALA A 144 -2.36 25.21 -5.78
CA ALA A 144 -1.05 24.67 -6.13
C ALA A 144 -1.09 23.78 -7.38
N GLU A 145 -2.06 22.89 -7.58
CA GLU A 145 -2.14 22.05 -8.78
C GLU A 145 -2.28 22.86 -10.09
N PRO A 146 -3.23 23.81 -10.25
CA PRO A 146 -3.31 24.68 -11.42
C PRO A 146 -2.08 25.56 -11.66
N VAL A 147 -1.30 25.86 -10.61
CA VAL A 147 -0.09 26.70 -10.70
C VAL A 147 1.15 25.86 -11.02
N LEU A 148 1.29 24.66 -10.44
CA LEU A 148 2.41 23.73 -10.66
C LEU A 148 2.30 22.97 -12.00
N THR A 149 1.09 22.79 -12.54
CA THR A 149 0.89 22.27 -13.91
C THR A 149 1.24 23.29 -15.00
N ARG A 150 1.21 24.59 -14.69
CA ARG A 150 1.52 25.67 -15.64
C ARG A 150 3.02 25.95 -15.73
N TRP A 151 3.45 26.47 -16.88
CA TRP A 151 4.81 26.96 -17.08
C TRP A 151 5.02 28.26 -16.28
N PRO A 152 6.18 28.49 -15.63
CA PRO A 152 7.40 27.67 -15.66
C PRO A 152 7.46 26.57 -14.58
N LEU A 153 6.52 26.54 -13.63
CA LEU A 153 6.59 25.70 -12.43
C LEU A 153 6.45 24.20 -12.72
N SER A 154 5.87 23.82 -13.86
CA SER A 154 5.89 22.45 -14.39
C SER A 154 7.30 21.88 -14.61
N LYS A 155 8.34 22.74 -14.69
CA LYS A 155 9.76 22.31 -14.64
C LYS A 155 10.19 21.81 -13.26
N LEU A 156 9.65 22.37 -12.17
CA LEU A 156 9.90 21.89 -10.80
C LEU A 156 9.31 20.49 -10.63
N ARG A 157 8.10 20.26 -11.13
CA ARG A 157 7.44 18.94 -11.12
C ARG A 157 8.27 17.87 -11.85
N HIS A 158 8.79 18.18 -13.04
CA HIS A 158 9.72 17.29 -13.75
C HIS A 158 11.02 17.03 -12.97
N LYS A 159 11.59 18.05 -12.30
CA LYS A 159 12.77 17.88 -11.45
C LYS A 159 12.48 17.01 -10.23
N ALA A 160 11.33 17.20 -9.57
CA ALA A 160 10.86 16.42 -8.44
C ALA A 160 10.67 14.95 -8.84
N LEU A 161 9.93 14.68 -9.93
CA LEU A 161 9.75 13.32 -10.49
C LEU A 161 11.09 12.61 -10.74
N LYS A 162 12.06 13.29 -11.37
CA LYS A 162 13.40 12.73 -11.63
C LYS A 162 14.18 12.44 -10.34
N ILE A 163 14.02 13.26 -9.30
CA ILE A 163 14.62 13.03 -7.98
C ILE A 163 13.93 11.85 -7.26
N THR A 164 12.60 11.79 -7.29
CA THR A 164 11.81 10.68 -6.73
C THR A 164 12.20 9.34 -7.39
N MET A 165 12.26 9.27 -8.72
CA MET A 165 12.73 8.06 -9.44
C MET A 165 14.17 7.69 -9.08
N LYS A 166 15.08 8.66 -8.90
CA LYS A 166 16.44 8.37 -8.42
C LYS A 166 16.45 7.76 -7.02
N HIS A 167 15.65 8.27 -6.08
CA HIS A 167 15.51 7.69 -4.75
C HIS A 167 14.83 6.31 -4.76
N MET A 168 13.92 6.08 -5.70
CA MET A 168 13.31 4.76 -5.90
C MET A 168 14.37 3.76 -6.36
N HIS A 169 15.01 3.98 -7.51
CA HIS A 169 16.07 3.10 -8.03
C HIS A 169 17.19 2.83 -7.02
N TYR A 170 17.66 3.85 -6.29
CA TYR A 170 18.67 3.67 -5.24
C TYR A 170 18.24 2.68 -4.14
N ASN A 171 17.01 2.79 -3.65
CA ASN A 171 16.48 1.85 -2.65
C ASN A 171 16.16 0.47 -3.26
N ASP A 172 15.80 0.41 -4.53
CA ASP A 172 15.59 -0.86 -5.25
C ASP A 172 16.91 -1.60 -5.46
N GLU A 173 18.01 -0.90 -5.78
CA GLU A 173 19.35 -1.47 -5.83
C GLU A 173 19.83 -1.96 -4.46
N ASN A 174 19.75 -1.12 -3.42
CA ASN A 174 20.10 -1.48 -2.04
C ASN A 174 19.33 -2.71 -1.54
N SER A 175 18.02 -2.77 -1.79
CA SER A 175 17.16 -3.88 -1.37
C SER A 175 17.18 -5.09 -2.33
N ARG A 176 18.06 -5.10 -3.34
CA ARG A 176 18.15 -6.15 -4.39
C ARG A 176 16.78 -6.43 -5.03
N TYR A 177 16.03 -5.36 -5.25
CA TYR A 177 14.68 -5.23 -5.82
C TYR A 177 13.61 -5.98 -5.00
N PHE A 178 13.88 -6.23 -3.72
CA PHE A 178 12.88 -6.72 -2.77
C PHE A 178 11.96 -5.58 -2.30
N THR A 179 12.47 -4.37 -2.04
CA THR A 179 11.76 -3.23 -1.40
C THR A 179 11.39 -3.50 0.07
N LEU A 180 10.78 -2.55 0.78
CA LEU A 180 10.49 -2.72 2.22
C LEU A 180 9.22 -3.56 2.45
N ARG A 181 8.13 -3.30 1.72
CA ARG A 181 6.82 -3.96 1.95
C ARG A 181 6.04 -4.17 0.65
N CYS A 182 5.13 -5.15 0.62
CA CYS A 182 4.35 -5.52 -0.58
C CYS A 182 3.61 -4.36 -1.27
N VAL A 183 3.10 -3.36 -0.53
CA VAL A 183 2.42 -2.18 -1.09
C VAL A 183 3.41 -1.31 -1.88
N GLU A 184 4.59 -1.09 -1.31
CA GLU A 184 5.70 -0.34 -1.90
C GLU A 184 6.25 -1.08 -3.12
N LYS A 185 6.45 -2.40 -2.99
CA LYS A 185 6.91 -3.32 -4.03
C LYS A 185 6.15 -3.17 -5.34
N VAL A 186 4.82 -3.20 -5.28
CA VAL A 186 3.95 -3.12 -6.45
C VAL A 186 3.97 -1.73 -7.06
N LEU A 187 3.98 -0.66 -6.25
CA LEU A 187 4.01 0.71 -6.74
C LEU A 187 5.36 1.07 -7.41
N ARG A 188 6.48 0.61 -6.86
CA ARG A 188 7.82 0.74 -7.47
C ARG A 188 7.94 -0.03 -8.77
N MET A 189 7.49 -1.29 -8.78
CA MET A 189 7.48 -2.12 -9.99
C MET A 189 6.65 -1.48 -11.11
N LEU A 190 5.49 -0.88 -10.77
CA LEU A 190 4.67 -0.13 -11.72
C LEU A 190 5.38 1.13 -12.24
N ALA A 191 6.08 1.88 -11.38
CA ALA A 191 6.82 3.06 -11.83
C ALA A 191 7.99 2.70 -12.77
N CYS A 192 8.75 1.65 -12.49
CA CYS A 192 9.78 1.14 -13.41
C CYS A 192 9.20 0.64 -14.74
N TRP A 193 7.96 0.10 -14.73
CA TRP A 193 7.25 -0.33 -15.93
C TRP A 193 6.77 0.86 -16.80
N VAL A 194 6.31 1.94 -16.17
CA VAL A 194 5.95 3.21 -16.84
C VAL A 194 7.19 3.93 -17.39
N GLU A 195 8.34 3.82 -16.72
CA GLU A 195 9.61 4.39 -17.17
C GLU A 195 10.20 3.66 -18.38
N ASP A 196 10.36 2.33 -18.31
CA ASP A 196 10.65 1.46 -19.45
C ASP A 196 10.22 0.01 -19.17
N LEU A 197 9.23 -0.44 -19.94
CA LEU A 197 8.67 -1.80 -19.93
C LEU A 197 9.72 -2.90 -20.20
N LYS A 198 10.82 -2.60 -20.90
CA LYS A 198 11.92 -3.53 -21.19
C LYS A 198 13.07 -3.42 -20.19
N SER A 199 12.99 -2.54 -19.21
CA SER A 199 14.10 -2.19 -18.31
C SER A 199 14.61 -3.37 -17.49
N TYR A 200 15.89 -3.34 -17.17
CA TYR A 200 16.49 -4.33 -16.28
C TYR A 200 15.96 -4.20 -14.84
N ALA A 201 15.59 -2.97 -14.41
CA ALA A 201 14.91 -2.72 -13.15
C ALA A 201 13.54 -3.42 -13.07
N PHE A 202 12.67 -3.24 -14.07
CA PHE A 202 11.37 -3.91 -14.11
C PHE A 202 11.51 -5.45 -14.11
N LYS A 203 12.44 -6.00 -14.90
CA LYS A 203 12.72 -7.45 -14.92
C LYS A 203 13.18 -8.00 -13.56
N LYS A 204 14.06 -7.28 -12.85
CA LYS A 204 14.44 -7.64 -11.47
C LYS A 204 13.28 -7.51 -10.48
N HIS A 205 12.41 -6.49 -10.63
CA HIS A 205 11.20 -6.39 -9.81
C HIS A 205 10.29 -7.60 -10.01
N LEU A 206 10.03 -7.99 -11.26
CA LEU A 206 9.17 -9.12 -11.62
C LEU A 206 9.71 -10.45 -11.06
N ALA A 207 11.03 -10.70 -11.20
CA ALA A 207 11.70 -11.88 -10.64
C ALA A 207 11.63 -11.99 -9.11
N ARG A 208 11.27 -10.91 -8.40
CA ARG A 208 11.08 -10.86 -6.95
C ARG A 208 9.61 -10.91 -6.50
N VAL A 209 8.64 -11.00 -7.43
CA VAL A 209 7.21 -11.15 -7.07
C VAL A 209 6.94 -12.47 -6.33
N PRO A 210 7.50 -13.64 -6.70
CA PRO A 210 7.26 -14.89 -5.98
C PRO A 210 7.69 -14.86 -4.51
N ASN A 211 8.67 -14.03 -4.14
CA ASN A 211 9.10 -13.87 -2.74
C ASN A 211 8.03 -13.24 -1.83
N TYR A 212 6.96 -12.66 -2.40
CA TYR A 212 5.82 -12.11 -1.68
C TYR A 212 4.58 -13.01 -1.69
N LEU A 213 4.61 -14.15 -2.40
CA LEU A 213 3.52 -15.10 -2.48
C LEU A 213 3.72 -16.22 -1.46
N TRP A 214 2.66 -16.55 -0.72
CA TRP A 214 2.65 -17.60 0.29
C TRP A 214 1.44 -18.51 0.10
N MET A 215 1.65 -19.83 0.11
CA MET A 215 0.55 -20.81 0.12
C MET A 215 0.11 -21.05 1.56
N ALA A 216 -1.08 -20.54 1.91
CA ALA A 216 -1.79 -20.87 3.13
C ALA A 216 -2.76 -22.04 2.90
N GLU A 217 -3.38 -22.52 3.98
CA GLU A 217 -4.38 -23.60 3.96
C GLU A 217 -5.62 -23.23 3.13
N ASP A 218 -5.99 -21.94 3.06
CA ASP A 218 -7.06 -21.41 2.20
C ASP A 218 -6.55 -20.85 0.85
N GLY A 219 -5.35 -21.24 0.43
CA GLY A 219 -4.77 -20.91 -0.88
C GLY A 219 -3.72 -19.81 -0.87
N MET A 220 -3.48 -19.20 -2.04
CA MET A 220 -2.37 -18.27 -2.24
C MET A 220 -2.68 -16.87 -1.70
N ARG A 221 -1.84 -16.39 -0.77
CA ARG A 221 -1.92 -15.06 -0.14
C ARG A 221 -0.68 -14.24 -0.46
N VAL A 222 -0.79 -12.90 -0.35
CA VAL A 222 0.35 -11.97 -0.44
C VAL A 222 0.83 -11.60 0.97
N GLN A 223 2.08 -11.93 1.29
CA GLN A 223 2.72 -11.56 2.56
C GLN A 223 3.14 -10.07 2.54
N SER A 224 3.10 -9.36 3.67
CA SER A 224 3.55 -7.96 3.74
C SER A 224 5.07 -7.81 3.84
N LEU A 225 5.66 -8.66 4.69
CA LEU A 225 7.05 -8.71 5.14
C LEU A 225 7.35 -10.16 5.53
N GLY A 226 8.54 -10.65 5.22
CA GLY A 226 9.04 -11.91 5.78
C GLY A 226 9.43 -11.72 7.25
N SER A 227 8.96 -12.62 8.12
CA SER A 227 9.25 -12.58 9.57
C SER A 227 10.35 -13.56 9.99
N GLN A 228 11.18 -14.06 9.06
CA GLN A 228 12.12 -15.17 9.32
C GLN A 228 13.10 -14.84 10.46
N MET A 229 13.79 -13.70 10.41
CA MET A 229 14.72 -13.26 11.46
C MET A 229 14.03 -13.10 12.82
N TRP A 230 12.83 -12.48 12.82
CA TRP A 230 12.04 -12.28 14.04
C TRP A 230 11.67 -13.61 14.68
N ASN A 231 11.05 -14.50 13.90
CA ASN A 231 10.63 -15.82 14.35
C ASN A 231 11.82 -16.65 14.86
N THR A 232 12.92 -16.75 14.10
CA THR A 232 14.11 -17.51 14.55
C THR A 232 14.72 -16.89 15.81
N GLY A 233 14.78 -15.56 15.92
CA GLY A 233 15.28 -14.87 17.12
C GLY A 233 14.46 -15.20 18.38
N PHE A 234 13.13 -15.20 18.30
CA PHE A 234 12.28 -15.59 19.42
C PHE A 234 12.27 -17.09 19.69
N SER A 235 12.29 -17.94 18.65
CA SER A 235 12.39 -19.40 18.82
C SER A 235 13.68 -19.81 19.52
N VAL A 236 14.84 -19.22 19.17
CA VAL A 236 16.12 -19.53 19.85
C VAL A 236 16.09 -19.10 21.32
N GLN A 237 15.52 -17.93 21.64
CA GLN A 237 15.35 -17.48 23.03
C GLN A 237 14.43 -18.42 23.84
N ALA A 238 13.28 -18.80 23.29
CA ALA A 238 12.34 -19.71 23.95
C ALA A 238 12.93 -21.11 24.14
N LEU A 239 13.68 -21.62 23.15
CA LEU A 239 14.39 -22.90 23.25
C LEU A 239 15.47 -22.87 24.34
N LEU A 240 16.28 -21.80 24.42
CA LEU A 240 17.29 -21.65 25.48
C LEU A 240 16.67 -21.60 26.89
N ALA A 241 15.51 -20.96 27.04
CA ALA A 241 14.77 -20.87 28.30
C ALA A 241 14.08 -22.17 28.73
N SER A 242 13.98 -23.17 27.85
CA SER A 242 13.28 -24.44 28.14
C SER A 242 14.09 -25.45 28.97
N ASN A 243 15.39 -25.19 29.18
CA ASN A 243 16.37 -26.10 29.83
C ASN A 243 16.65 -27.46 29.16
N PHE A 244 15.97 -27.85 28.07
CA PHE A 244 16.23 -29.10 27.33
C PHE A 244 17.47 -29.03 26.41
N GLN A 245 18.55 -28.35 26.84
CA GLN A 245 19.62 -27.88 25.95
C GLN A 245 20.39 -28.98 25.21
N GLU A 246 20.56 -30.17 25.81
CA GLU A 246 21.27 -31.29 25.15
C GLU A 246 20.48 -31.84 23.96
N GLU A 247 19.17 -32.05 24.11
CA GLU A 247 18.28 -32.58 23.06
C GLU A 247 18.14 -31.59 21.88
N ILE A 248 18.05 -30.29 22.18
CA ILE A 248 17.80 -29.24 21.18
C ILE A 248 19.07 -28.60 20.61
N SER A 249 20.26 -29.02 21.05
CA SER A 249 21.58 -28.46 20.70
C SER A 249 21.79 -28.26 19.18
N HIS A 250 21.41 -29.26 18.38
CA HIS A 250 21.49 -29.19 16.91
C HIS A 250 20.54 -28.13 16.30
N MET A 251 19.36 -27.91 16.89
CA MET A 251 18.45 -26.84 16.45
C MET A 251 18.97 -25.46 16.85
N LEU A 252 19.49 -25.31 18.07
CA LEU A 252 20.13 -24.07 18.53
C LEU A 252 21.30 -23.67 17.63
N LYS A 253 22.15 -24.63 17.24
CA LYS A 253 23.25 -24.40 16.29
C LYS A 253 22.74 -23.89 14.94
N LYS A 254 21.72 -24.51 14.36
CA LYS A 254 21.11 -24.05 13.08
C LYS A 254 20.49 -22.66 13.20
N GLY A 255 19.84 -22.35 14.32
CA GLY A 255 19.31 -21.01 14.61
C GLY A 255 20.43 -19.96 14.68
N TYR A 256 21.51 -20.25 15.41
CA TYR A 256 22.71 -19.40 15.47
C TYR A 256 23.34 -19.19 14.09
N ASP A 257 23.55 -20.26 13.31
CA ASP A 257 24.14 -20.18 11.98
C ASP A 257 23.29 -19.34 11.02
N PHE A 258 21.95 -19.46 11.08
CA PHE A 258 21.02 -18.62 10.32
C PHE A 258 21.08 -17.14 10.72
N ILE A 259 21.05 -16.84 12.02
CA ILE A 259 21.13 -15.46 12.54
C ILE A 259 22.46 -14.82 12.11
N LYS A 260 23.57 -15.55 12.23
CA LYS A 260 24.91 -15.13 11.83
C LYS A 260 25.04 -14.87 10.33
N GLN A 261 24.50 -15.75 9.48
CA GLN A 261 24.49 -15.55 8.02
C GLN A 261 23.56 -14.41 7.58
N SER A 262 22.57 -14.07 8.40
CA SER A 262 21.59 -13.00 8.14
C SER A 262 21.99 -11.65 8.75
N GLN A 263 23.16 -11.55 9.40
CA GLN A 263 23.69 -10.29 9.90
C GLN A 263 24.10 -9.39 8.72
N VAL A 264 23.66 -8.12 8.73
CA VAL A 264 24.03 -7.16 7.69
C VAL A 264 25.52 -6.80 7.84
N SER A 265 26.35 -7.36 6.97
CA SER A 265 27.76 -6.97 6.83
C SER A 265 27.85 -5.61 6.14
N LEU A 266 28.58 -4.67 6.75
CA LEU A 266 29.11 -3.52 6.03
C LEU A 266 30.19 -4.01 5.04
N ILE A 267 30.10 -3.55 3.80
CA ILE A 267 31.05 -3.79 2.70
C ILE A 267 31.47 -2.41 2.19
#